data_AF-A0A7V3FBE4-F1
#
_entry.id   AF-A0A7V3FBE4-F1
#
_cell.length_a   1.000
_cell.length_b   1.000
_cell.length_c   1.000
_cell.angle_alpha   90.00
_cell.angle_beta   90.00
_cell.angle_gamma   90.00
#
_symmetry.space_group_name_H-M   'P 1'
#
loop_
_entity.id
_entity.type
_entity.pdbx_description
1 polymer ?
#
loop_
_entity_poly.entity_id
_entity_poly.type
_entity_poly.pdbx_seq_one_letter_code
_entity_poly.pdbx_strand_id
1 'polypeptide(L)' 'MEPSEIFELIVKADEKLKYATSGKEDVRRHQARELLVRAREEAASIGDEGLVRQAETRLADLEAVPGSRPQGPDGDPG' A
#
# COMPACT_ATOMS: atom_id res chain seq x y z
N MET A 1 -2.38 -16.35 -12.13
CA MET A 1 -1.75 -15.10 -12.59
C MET A 1 -0.25 -15.27 -12.52
N GLU A 2 0.53 -14.68 -13.44
CA GLU A 2 2.00 -14.78 -13.41
C GLU A 2 2.60 -13.83 -12.36
N PRO A 3 3.81 -14.11 -11.83
CA PRO A 3 4.48 -13.22 -10.85
C PRO A 3 4.62 -11.76 -11.31
N SER A 4 4.87 -11.54 -12.60
CA SER A 4 4.97 -10.20 -13.19
C SER A 4 3.64 -9.44 -13.15
N GLU A 5 2.53 -10.11 -13.45
CA GLU A 5 1.20 -9.52 -13.40
C GLU A 5 0.78 -9.19 -11.96
N ILE A 6 1.17 -10.03 -10.99
CA ILE A 6 0.97 -9.77 -9.56
C ILE A 6 1.77 -8.55 -9.12
N PHE A 7 3.04 -8.45 -9.52
CA PHE A 7 3.87 -7.28 -9.25
C PHE A 7 3.26 -6.00 -9.82
N GLU A 8 2.72 -6.06 -11.04
CA GLU A 8 2.00 -4.92 -11.62
C GLU A 8 0.79 -4.47 -10.78
N LEU A 9 0.05 -5.39 -10.15
CA LEU A 9 -1.06 -5.03 -9.27
C LEU A 9 -0.57 -4.21 -8.07
N ILE A 10 0.57 -4.58 -7.49
CA ILE A 10 1.20 -3.85 -6.37
C ILE A 10 1.62 -2.45 -6.84
N VAL A 11 2.29 -2.34 -7.99
CA VAL A 11 2.69 -1.03 -8.55
C VAL A 11 1.47 -0.15 -8.86
N LYS A 12 0.41 -0.72 -9.45
CA LYS A 12 -0.84 0.01 -9.74
C LYS A 12 -1.51 0.52 -8.47
N ALA A 13 -1.42 -0.22 -7.37
CA ALA A 13 -1.93 0.24 -6.07
C ALA A 13 -1.17 1.47 -5.59
N ASP A 14 0.17 1.46 -5.65
CA ASP A 14 1.01 2.59 -5.26
C ASP A 14 0.74 3.83 -6.12
N GLU A 15 0.59 3.65 -7.43
CA GLU A 15 0.29 4.75 -8.35
C GLU A 15 -1.03 5.42 -7.98
N LYS A 16 -2.05 4.66 -7.60
CA LYS A 16 -3.33 5.22 -7.16
C LYS A 16 -3.19 6.07 -5.91
N LEU A 17 -2.27 5.73 -5.00
CA LEU A 17 -2.01 6.49 -3.78
C LEU A 17 -1.18 7.75 -4.05
N LYS A 18 -0.15 7.67 -4.90
CA LYS A 18 0.71 8.81 -5.26
C LYS A 18 -0.05 9.97 -5.92
N TYR A 19 -1.08 9.66 -6.69
CA TYR A 19 -1.90 10.65 -7.40
C TYR A 19 -3.25 10.93 -6.74
N ALA A 20 -3.43 10.54 -5.48
CA ALA A 20 -4.63 10.88 -4.74
C ALA A 20 -4.64 12.39 -4.45
N THR A 21 -5.44 13.16 -5.20
CA THR A 21 -5.66 14.58 -4.93
C THR A 21 -6.76 14.79 -3.88
N SER A 22 -6.62 15.85 -3.07
CA SER A 22 -7.55 16.21 -1.99
C SER A 22 -9.00 16.21 -2.49
N GLY A 23 -9.76 15.20 -2.06
CA GLY A 23 -11.17 14.99 -2.44
C GLY A 23 -11.49 13.60 -3.00
N LYS A 24 -10.50 12.82 -3.46
CA LYS A 24 -10.70 11.41 -3.91
C LYS A 24 -9.86 10.41 -3.13
N GLU A 25 -9.25 10.82 -2.03
CA GLU A 25 -8.31 9.97 -1.29
C GLU A 25 -8.96 8.67 -0.82
N ASP A 26 -10.18 8.71 -0.29
CA ASP A 26 -10.83 7.51 0.24
C ASP A 26 -11.14 6.47 -0.84
N VAL A 27 -11.63 6.92 -2.00
CA VAL A 27 -11.90 6.04 -3.16
C VAL A 27 -10.60 5.45 -3.69
N ARG A 28 -9.53 6.24 -3.77
CA ARG A 28 -8.22 5.76 -4.23
C ARG A 28 -7.58 4.81 -3.24
N ARG A 29 -7.70 5.06 -1.94
CA ARG A 29 -7.27 4.15 -0.87
C ARG A 29 -8.02 2.83 -0.94
N HIS A 30 -9.35 2.85 -1.11
CA HIS A 30 -10.13 1.62 -1.29
C HIS A 30 -9.66 0.81 -2.50
N GLN A 31 -9.51 1.47 -3.65
CA GLN A 31 -9.05 0.80 -4.88
C GLN A 31 -7.62 0.25 -4.75
N ALA A 32 -6.72 0.97 -4.07
CA ALA A 32 -5.37 0.47 -3.79
C ALA A 32 -5.41 -0.76 -2.87
N ARG A 33 -6.26 -0.74 -1.84
CA ARG A 33 -6.48 -1.88 -0.94
C ARG A 33 -6.96 -3.11 -1.70
N GLU A 34 -7.96 -2.98 -2.56
CA GLU A 34 -8.48 -4.09 -3.37
C GLU A 34 -7.41 -4.71 -4.28
N LEU A 35 -6.58 -3.87 -4.91
CA LEU A 35 -5.48 -4.35 -5.75
C LEU A 35 -4.44 -5.13 -4.93
N LEU A 36 -4.06 -4.62 -3.75
CA LEU A 36 -3.09 -5.28 -2.88
C LEU A 36 -3.63 -6.58 -2.28
N VAL A 37 -4.90 -6.64 -1.89
CA VAL A 37 -5.55 -7.88 -1.43
C VAL A 37 -5.52 -8.94 -2.52
N ARG A 38 -5.90 -8.57 -3.75
CA ARG A 38 -5.84 -9.49 -4.89
C ARG A 38 -4.41 -9.95 -5.17
N ALA A 39 -3.43 -9.04 -5.15
CA ALA A 39 -2.03 -9.39 -5.35
C ALA A 39 -1.54 -10.40 -4.31
N ARG A 40 -1.91 -10.21 -3.03
CA ARG A 40 -1.58 -11.14 -1.94
C ARG A 40 -2.18 -12.53 -2.18
N GLU A 41 -3.47 -12.59 -2.55
CA GLU A 41 -4.16 -13.87 -2.78
C GLU A 41 -3.58 -14.64 -3.96
N GLU A 42 -3.32 -13.96 -5.07
CA GLU A 42 -2.70 -14.57 -6.25
C GLU A 42 -1.25 -15.01 -5.95
N ALA A 43 -0.46 -14.19 -5.24
CA ALA A 43 0.89 -14.54 -4.81
C ALA A 43 0.90 -15.78 -3.90
N ALA A 44 -0.03 -15.83 -2.94
CA ALA A 44 -0.19 -16.97 -2.05
C ALA A 44 -0.59 -18.24 -2.83
N SER A 45 -1.46 -18.10 -3.83
CA SER A 45 -1.91 -19.22 -4.66
C SER A 45 -0.78 -19.84 -5.50
N ILE A 46 0.24 -19.06 -5.86
CA ILE A 46 1.41 -19.55 -6.63
C ILE A 46 2.62 -19.87 -5.73
N GLY A 47 2.51 -19.64 -4.42
CA GLY A 47 3.59 -19.88 -3.46
C GLY A 47 4.71 -18.84 -3.46
N ASP A 48 4.48 -17.65 -4.00
CA ASP A 48 5.47 -16.57 -4.02
C ASP A 48 5.42 -15.76 -2.71
N GLU A 49 6.13 -16.23 -1.69
CA GLU A 49 6.20 -15.56 -0.39
C GLU A 49 6.78 -14.14 -0.47
N GLY A 50 7.63 -13.86 -1.47
CA GLY A 50 8.22 -12.53 -1.65
C GLY A 50 7.15 -11.50 -2.01
N LEU A 51 6.30 -11.83 -2.98
CA LEU A 51 5.18 -10.99 -3.39
C LEU A 51 4.08 -10.92 -2.33
N VAL A 52 3.82 -12.01 -1.59
CA VAL A 52 2.89 -12.00 -0.44
C VAL A 52 3.34 -10.96 0.58
N ARG A 53 4.58 -11.04 1.06
CA ARG A 53 5.13 -10.11 2.06
C ARG A 53 5.13 -8.67 1.57
N GLN A 54 5.43 -8.47 0.28
CA GLN A 54 5.41 -7.14 -0.32
C GLN A 54 3.99 -6.54 -0.32
N ALA A 55 2.98 -7.31 -0.72
CA ALA A 55 1.59 -6.87 -0.70
C ALA A 55 1.08 -6.61 0.73
N GLU A 56 1.42 -7.46 1.68
CA GLU A 56 1.07 -7.29 3.10
C GLU A 56 1.70 -6.03 3.71
N THR A 57 2.96 -5.75 3.40
CA THR A 57 3.65 -4.53 3.87
C THR A 57 2.91 -3.28 3.39
N ARG A 58 2.50 -3.24 2.11
CA ARG A 58 1.79 -2.08 1.56
C ARG A 58 0.36 -1.96 2.08
N LEU A 59 -0.30 -3.08 2.39
CA LEU A 59 -1.60 -3.06 3.07
C LEU A 59 -1.46 -2.45 4.47
N ALA A 60 -0.44 -2.85 5.21
CA ALA A 60 -0.15 -2.28 6.53
C ALA A 60 0.16 -0.78 6.44
N ASP A 61 1.00 -0.37 5.48
CA ASP A 61 1.32 1.05 5.25
C ASP A 61 0.07 1.87 4.90
N LEU A 62 -0.85 1.29 4.12
CA LEU A 62 -2.12 1.93 3.75
C LEU A 62 -3.06 2.13 4.96
N GLU A 63 -3.11 1.15 5.86
CA GLU A 63 -3.93 1.18 7.08
C GLU A 63 -3.29 2.01 8.20
N ALA A 64 -1.95 2.12 8.22
CA ALA A 64 -1.17 2.92 9.17
C ALA A 64 -1.30 4.44 8.96
N VAL A 65 -2.06 4.91 7.97
CA VAL A 65 -2.38 6.33 7.78
C VAL A 65 -3.71 6.71 8.46
N PRO A 66 -3.68 7.05 9.78
CA PRO A 66 -4.63 8.00 10.33
C PRO A 66 -3.87 9.15 11.01
N GLY A 67 -3.58 10.22 10.26
CA GLY A 67 -3.37 11.57 10.81
C GLY A 67 -2.45 11.77 12.02
N SER A 68 -1.48 10.90 12.30
CA SER A 68 -0.67 10.99 13.52
C SER A 68 0.82 10.85 13.24
N ARG A 69 1.50 11.99 13.18
CA ARG A 69 2.88 12.11 13.66
C ARG A 69 2.84 12.15 15.18
N PRO A 70 3.73 11.48 15.89
CA PRO A 70 4.48 12.14 16.94
C PRO A 70 5.66 12.85 16.28
N GLN A 71 5.61 14.19 16.24
CA GLN A 71 6.80 15.03 16.16
C GLN A 71 7.70 14.64 17.34
N GLY A 72 8.92 14.17 17.06
CA GLY A 72 9.98 14.19 18.06
C GLY A 72 10.32 15.64 18.41
N PRO A 73 10.74 15.94 19.66
CA PRO A 73 10.80 17.30 20.18
C PRO A 73 12.08 18.03 19.74
N ASP A 74 12.17 18.47 18.49
CA ASP A 74 13.22 19.41 18.06
C ASP A 74 12.73 20.86 18.20
N GLY A 75 12.29 21.17 19.42
CA GLY A 75 12.28 22.53 19.94
C GLY A 75 13.47 22.67 20.89
N ASP A 76 14.66 22.84 20.34
CA ASP A 76 15.84 23.29 21.08
C ASP A 76 15.95 24.81 20.91
N PRO A 77 15.58 25.61 21.91
CA PRO A 77 16.00 27.00 21.99
C PRO A 77 17.31 27.07 22.77
N GLY A 78 18.43 27.10 22.05
CA GLY A 78 19.69 27.66 22.55
C GLY A 78 19.65 29.19 22.60
#